data_AF-A0A6I0FPN6-F1
#
_entry.id   AF-A0A6I0FPN6-F1
#
_cell.length_a   1.000
_cell.length_b   1.000
_cell.length_c   1.000
_cell.angle_alpha   90.00
_cell.angle_beta   90.00
_cell.angle_gamma   90.00
#
_symmetry.space_group_name_H-M   'P 1'
#
loop_
_entity.id
_entity.type
_entity.pdbx_description
1 polymer ?
#
loop_
_entity_poly.entity_id
_entity_poly.type
_entity_poly.pdbx_seq_one_letter_code
_entity_poly.pdbx_strand_id
1 'polypeptide(L)'
;MFIDENCSCVAIYPDVVKPDGVWGVGEKELKAFQAACNEKDPKILGDLKDWIRQWEENFYTEYLEKYHQVWETGFDVLEWVAEGDRISDLIESETGYRVARVYRRYEDCVQVDDALKGRWRPRYRSHYGR
;
A
#
# COMPACT_ATOMS: atom_id res chain seq x y z
N MET A 1 -2.34 6.93 24.22
CA MET A 1 -2.23 7.39 22.82
C MET A 1 -3.47 8.23 22.58
N PHE A 2 -3.34 9.56 22.62
CA PHE A 2 -4.47 10.45 22.40
C PHE A 2 -4.75 10.43 20.91
N ILE A 3 -5.87 9.82 20.53
CA ILE A 3 -6.42 9.96 19.19
C ILE A 3 -7.12 11.32 19.23
N ASP A 4 -6.52 12.31 18.58
CA ASP A 4 -7.13 13.61 18.39
C ASP A 4 -8.45 13.40 17.65
N GLU A 5 -9.58 13.72 18.28
CA GLU A 5 -10.93 13.40 17.77
C GLU A 5 -11.27 14.11 16.44
N ASN A 6 -10.36 14.93 15.92
CA ASN A 6 -10.48 15.66 14.65
C ASN A 6 -9.54 15.18 13.52
N CYS A 7 -8.71 14.14 13.73
CA CYS A 7 -7.82 13.64 12.69
C CYS A 7 -8.46 12.44 11.97
N SER A 8 -8.97 12.66 10.75
CA SER A 8 -9.45 11.57 9.89
C SER A 8 -8.30 10.63 9.50
N CYS A 9 -8.54 9.32 9.50
CA CYS A 9 -7.54 8.30 9.18
C CYS A 9 -7.95 7.52 7.93
N VAL A 10 -7.02 7.37 6.99
CA VAL A 10 -7.16 6.54 5.79
C VAL A 10 -6.10 5.45 5.79
N ALA A 11 -6.42 4.28 5.25
CA ALA A 11 -5.45 3.23 4.99
C ALA A 11 -5.08 3.21 3.51
N ILE A 12 -3.78 3.26 3.20
CA ILE A 12 -3.29 3.06 1.83
C ILE A 12 -2.89 1.60 1.69
N TYR A 13 -3.54 0.93 0.76
CA TYR A 13 -3.45 -0.50 0.56
C TYR A 13 -3.86 -0.85 -0.89
N PRO A 14 -2.88 -1.12 -1.78
CA PRO A 14 -3.14 -1.62 -3.12
C PRO A 14 -3.92 -2.93 -3.08
N ASP A 15 -5.07 -2.94 -3.76
CA ASP A 15 -5.98 -4.08 -3.86
C ASP A 15 -6.77 -3.97 -5.17
N VAL A 16 -6.90 -5.07 -5.91
CA VAL A 16 -7.63 -5.15 -7.18
C VAL A 16 -9.11 -4.78 -7.07
N VAL A 17 -9.71 -4.87 -5.87
CA VAL A 17 -11.12 -4.48 -5.65
C VAL A 17 -11.26 -2.96 -5.47
N LYS A 18 -10.17 -2.27 -5.11
CA LYS A 18 -10.13 -0.83 -4.87
C LYS A 18 -8.96 -0.19 -5.62
N PRO A 19 -9.17 0.25 -6.88
CA PRO A 19 -8.11 0.77 -7.73
C PRO A 19 -7.54 2.12 -7.25
N ASP A 20 -8.21 2.81 -6.32
CA ASP A 20 -7.65 4.01 -5.68
C ASP A 20 -6.75 3.69 -4.48
N GLY A 21 -6.68 2.42 -4.06
CA GLY A 21 -5.86 1.95 -2.96
C GLY A 21 -6.25 2.50 -1.59
N VAL A 22 -7.43 3.12 -1.43
CA VAL A 22 -7.83 3.78 -0.16
C VAL A 22 -8.90 2.98 0.59
N TRP A 23 -8.60 2.70 1.86
CA TRP A 23 -9.39 1.85 2.76
C TRP A 23 -9.67 2.54 4.10
N GLY A 24 -10.57 1.95 4.88
CA GLY A 24 -10.92 2.42 6.22
C GLY A 24 -11.91 3.60 6.27
N VAL A 25 -12.29 4.14 5.11
CA VAL A 25 -13.23 5.26 4.99
C VAL A 25 -14.40 4.94 4.05
N GLY A 26 -15.56 5.52 4.33
CA GLY A 26 -16.74 5.45 3.47
C GLY A 26 -16.66 6.44 2.29
N GLU A 27 -17.60 6.35 1.34
CA GLU A 27 -17.58 7.14 0.10
C GLU A 27 -17.52 8.67 0.32
N LYS A 28 -18.29 9.19 1.30
CA LYS A 28 -18.30 10.62 1.62
C LYS A 28 -16.93 11.11 2.09
N GLU A 29 -16.30 10.34 2.97
CA GLU A 29 -14.99 10.67 3.54
C GLU A 29 -13.87 10.47 2.52
N LEU A 30 -13.98 9.45 1.66
CA LEU A 30 -13.07 9.26 0.53
C LEU A 30 -13.09 10.47 -0.42
N LYS A 31 -14.28 11.02 -0.73
CA LYS A 31 -14.39 12.24 -1.53
C LYS A 31 -13.78 13.45 -0.82
N ALA A 32 -13.97 13.57 0.50
CA ALA A 32 -13.37 14.64 1.29
C ALA A 32 -11.84 14.53 1.31
N PHE A 33 -11.30 13.33 1.47
CA PHE A 33 -9.87 13.03 1.37
C PHE A 33 -9.30 13.40 0.00
N GLN A 34 -9.96 12.97 -1.07
CA GLN A 34 -9.54 13.29 -2.45
C GLN A 34 -9.61 14.80 -2.71
N ALA A 35 -10.65 15.48 -2.24
CA ALA A 35 -10.76 16.94 -2.35
C ALA A 35 -9.63 17.64 -1.59
N ALA A 36 -9.32 17.20 -0.36
CA ALA A 36 -8.24 17.77 0.45
C ALA A 36 -6.87 17.58 -0.23
N CYS A 37 -6.58 16.40 -0.77
CA CYS A 37 -5.36 16.18 -1.53
C CYS A 37 -5.29 17.10 -2.76
N ASN A 38 -6.37 17.16 -3.53
CA ASN A 38 -6.41 17.94 -4.78
C ASN A 38 -6.36 19.46 -4.55
N GLU A 39 -6.93 19.96 -3.45
CA GLU A 39 -6.84 21.38 -3.06
C GLU A 39 -5.41 21.79 -2.71
N LYS A 40 -4.63 20.88 -2.10
CA LYS A 40 -3.26 21.13 -1.65
C LYS A 40 -2.25 20.98 -2.76
N ASP A 41 -2.23 19.80 -3.38
CA ASP A 41 -1.42 19.53 -4.57
C ASP A 41 -2.09 18.43 -5.40
N PRO A 42 -2.62 18.77 -6.59
CA PRO A 42 -3.20 17.78 -7.51
C PRO A 42 -2.26 16.61 -7.85
N LYS A 43 -0.94 16.79 -7.72
CA LYS A 43 0.03 15.73 -7.97
C LYS A 43 -0.02 14.60 -6.96
N ILE A 44 -0.42 14.86 -5.70
CA ILE A 44 -0.52 13.83 -4.66
C ILE A 44 -1.38 12.65 -5.13
N LEU A 45 -2.52 12.95 -5.74
CA LEU A 45 -3.42 11.91 -6.26
C LEU A 45 -2.90 11.28 -7.55
N GLY A 46 -2.10 12.00 -8.33
CA GLY A 46 -1.41 11.46 -9.51
C GLY A 46 -0.35 10.44 -9.09
N ASP A 47 0.54 10.85 -8.20
CA ASP A 47 1.63 10.03 -7.67
C ASP A 47 1.09 8.79 -6.96
N LEU A 48 0.03 8.93 -6.15
CA LEU A 48 -0.62 7.78 -5.51
C LEU A 48 -1.17 6.78 -6.55
N LYS A 49 -1.82 7.27 -7.62
CA LYS A 49 -2.36 6.40 -8.67
C LYS A 49 -1.26 5.71 -9.48
N ASP A 50 -0.21 6.44 -9.85
CA ASP A 50 0.91 5.87 -10.58
C ASP A 50 1.64 4.83 -9.74
N TRP A 51 1.82 5.10 -8.44
CA TRP A 51 2.39 4.16 -7.48
C TRP A 51 1.54 2.89 -7.28
N ILE A 52 0.20 3.01 -7.24
CA ILE A 52 -0.71 1.85 -7.23
C ILE A 52 -0.63 1.07 -8.55
N ARG A 53 -0.56 1.77 -9.70
CA ARG A 53 -0.42 1.11 -11.00
C ARG A 53 0.86 0.27 -11.08
N GLN A 54 1.98 0.76 -10.53
CA GLN A 54 3.21 -0.04 -10.44
C GLN A 54 2.98 -1.35 -9.69
N TRP A 55 2.19 -1.34 -8.61
CA TRP A 55 1.81 -2.57 -7.90
C TRP A 55 0.96 -3.48 -8.79
N GLU A 56 -0.08 -2.95 -9.45
CA GLU A 56 -0.96 -3.74 -10.32
C GLU A 56 -0.22 -4.42 -11.49
N GLU A 57 0.77 -3.72 -12.06
CA GLU A 57 1.55 -4.22 -13.21
C GLU A 57 2.58 -5.29 -12.80
N ASN A 58 3.10 -5.22 -11.57
CA ASN A 58 4.25 -6.04 -11.13
C ASN A 58 3.90 -7.05 -10.04
N PHE A 59 2.70 -7.04 -9.48
CA PHE A 59 2.29 -7.94 -8.40
C PHE A 59 1.28 -8.98 -8.87
N TYR A 60 1.63 -10.25 -8.73
CA TYR A 60 0.79 -11.37 -9.13
C TYR A 60 0.02 -11.93 -7.93
N THR A 61 -1.31 -11.91 -8.01
CA THR A 61 -2.22 -12.47 -6.99
C THR A 61 -2.60 -13.94 -7.25
N GLU A 62 -2.27 -14.49 -8.43
CA GLU A 62 -2.76 -15.82 -8.87
C GLU A 62 -1.66 -16.72 -9.48
N TYR A 63 -0.38 -16.35 -9.37
CA TYR A 63 0.68 -16.95 -10.20
C TYR A 63 0.88 -18.48 -9.97
N LEU A 64 0.64 -19.00 -8.76
CA LEU A 64 0.84 -20.42 -8.42
C LEU A 64 -0.16 -20.88 -7.36
N GLU A 65 -0.76 -22.08 -7.50
CA GLU A 65 -1.65 -22.70 -6.49
C GLU A 65 -1.06 -22.78 -5.06
N LYS A 66 0.27 -22.63 -4.93
CA LYS A 66 0.99 -22.59 -3.63
C LYS A 66 1.44 -21.20 -3.18
N TYR A 67 1.43 -20.19 -4.05
CA TYR A 67 1.92 -18.85 -3.74
C TYR A 67 0.92 -17.82 -4.24
N HIS A 68 0.13 -17.27 -3.33
CA HIS A 68 -0.95 -16.34 -3.64
C HIS A 68 -0.47 -14.90 -3.92
N GLN A 69 0.81 -14.57 -3.68
CA GLN A 69 1.31 -13.20 -3.66
C GLN A 69 2.81 -13.15 -3.98
N VAL A 70 3.17 -12.74 -5.20
CA VAL A 70 4.57 -12.62 -5.63
C VAL A 70 4.80 -11.40 -6.51
N TRP A 71 6.00 -10.82 -6.44
CA TRP A 71 6.45 -9.73 -7.29
C TRP A 71 7.12 -10.24 -8.58
N GLU A 72 7.02 -9.49 -9.66
CA GLU A 72 7.80 -9.72 -10.88
C GLU A 72 9.31 -9.71 -10.59
N THR A 73 10.03 -10.60 -11.27
CA THR A 73 11.48 -10.71 -11.14
C THR A 73 12.13 -9.38 -11.57
N GLY A 74 12.97 -8.83 -10.70
CA GLY A 74 13.69 -7.58 -10.98
C GLY A 74 12.95 -6.29 -10.59
N PHE A 75 11.69 -6.38 -10.13
CA PHE A 75 11.00 -5.23 -9.55
C PHE A 75 11.61 -4.86 -8.19
N ASP A 76 11.92 -3.57 -8.00
CA ASP A 76 12.50 -3.06 -6.75
C ASP A 76 11.40 -2.76 -5.72
N VAL A 77 11.04 -3.79 -4.97
CA VAL A 77 10.01 -3.72 -3.92
C VAL A 77 10.36 -2.70 -2.84
N LEU A 78 11.65 -2.56 -2.50
CA LEU A 78 12.08 -1.67 -1.43
C LEU A 78 11.96 -0.20 -1.86
N GLU A 79 12.34 0.12 -3.10
CA GLU A 79 12.14 1.47 -3.64
C GLU A 79 10.64 1.79 -3.78
N TRP A 80 9.83 0.82 -4.21
CA TRP A 80 8.37 0.99 -4.27
C TRP A 80 7.77 1.26 -2.87
N VAL A 81 8.20 0.53 -1.83
CA VAL A 81 7.76 0.81 -0.45
C VAL A 81 8.20 2.20 0.01
N ALA A 82 9.44 2.59 -0.28
CA ALA A 82 9.97 3.91 0.07
C ALA A 82 9.23 5.05 -0.65
N GLU A 83 8.81 4.84 -1.89
CA GLU A 83 7.95 5.78 -2.62
C GLU A 83 6.57 5.90 -1.95
N GLY A 84 5.96 4.78 -1.56
CA GLY A 84 4.69 4.79 -0.82
C GLY A 84 4.80 5.54 0.52
N ASP A 85 5.93 5.41 1.22
CA ASP A 85 6.21 6.16 2.45
C ASP A 85 6.27 7.66 2.19
N ARG A 86 6.99 8.10 1.14
CA ARG A 86 7.07 9.52 0.74
C ARG A 86 5.69 10.09 0.41
N ILE A 87 4.86 9.37 -0.34
CA ILE A 87 3.49 9.78 -0.68
C ILE A 87 2.64 9.89 0.60
N SER A 88 2.76 8.92 1.50
CA SER A 88 2.03 8.90 2.77
C SER A 88 2.41 10.08 3.66
N ASP A 89 3.70 10.38 3.77
CA ASP A 89 4.21 11.51 4.56
C ASP A 89 3.71 12.85 4.00
N LEU A 90 3.69 12.99 2.67
CA LEU A 90 3.16 14.18 2.00
C LEU A 90 1.66 14.36 2.24
N ILE A 91 0.87 13.28 2.18
CA ILE A 91 -0.55 13.32 2.52
C ILE A 91 -0.73 13.79 3.98
N GLU A 92 0.02 13.21 4.91
CA GLU A 92 -0.09 13.55 6.33
C GLU A 92 0.30 15.00 6.62
N SER A 93 1.31 15.55 5.93
CA SER A 93 1.76 16.93 6.13
C SER A 93 0.81 17.96 5.52
N GLU A 94 0.18 17.66 4.38
CA GLU A 94 -0.59 18.65 3.62
C GLU A 94 -2.09 18.63 3.93
N THR A 95 -2.66 17.47 4.26
CA THR A 95 -4.12 17.29 4.27
C THR A 95 -4.73 17.19 5.66
N GLY A 96 -3.92 17.00 6.70
CA GLY A 96 -4.39 16.74 8.07
C GLY A 96 -4.93 15.33 8.29
N TYR A 97 -4.92 14.47 7.27
CA TYR A 97 -5.23 13.05 7.42
C TYR A 97 -4.06 12.30 8.05
N ARG A 98 -4.37 11.22 8.78
CA ARG A 98 -3.39 10.20 9.14
C ARG A 98 -3.45 9.04 8.15
N VAL A 99 -2.31 8.46 7.85
CA VAL A 99 -2.17 7.39 6.86
C VAL A 99 -1.67 6.11 7.51
N ALA A 100 -2.52 5.09 7.50
CA ALA A 100 -2.11 3.72 7.79
C ALA A 100 -1.43 3.11 6.56
N ARG A 101 -0.14 2.78 6.69
CA ARG A 101 0.76 2.32 5.62
C ARG A 101 0.69 0.80 5.41
N VAL A 102 -0.51 0.30 5.10
CA VAL A 102 -0.78 -1.16 5.05
C VAL A 102 -0.02 -1.85 3.92
N TYR A 103 0.31 -1.11 2.84
CA TYR A 103 1.12 -1.59 1.72
C TYR A 103 2.50 -2.14 2.11
N ARG A 104 3.09 -1.72 3.24
CA ARG A 104 4.39 -2.24 3.71
C ARG A 104 4.39 -3.76 3.90
N ARG A 105 3.23 -4.38 4.10
CA ARG A 105 3.10 -5.84 4.14
C ARG A 105 3.61 -6.55 2.88
N TYR A 106 3.64 -5.85 1.74
CA TYR A 106 4.15 -6.38 0.47
C TYR A 106 5.68 -6.41 0.40
N GLU A 107 6.38 -5.75 1.34
CA GLU A 107 7.85 -5.83 1.50
C GLU A 107 8.33 -7.27 1.72
N ASP A 108 7.53 -8.06 2.44
CA ASP A 108 7.85 -9.45 2.78
C ASP A 108 7.46 -10.47 1.67
N CYS A 109 6.82 -10.01 0.58
CA CYS A 109 6.47 -10.87 -0.54
C CYS A 109 7.70 -11.24 -1.38
N VAL A 110 7.73 -12.44 -1.93
CA VAL A 110 8.87 -12.89 -2.76
C VAL A 110 8.73 -12.54 -4.22
N GLN A 111 9.86 -12.49 -4.90
CA GLN A 111 9.90 -12.45 -6.36
C GLN A 111 9.60 -13.83 -6.97
N VAL A 112 9.05 -13.83 -8.18
CA VAL A 112 8.70 -15.04 -8.96
C VAL A 112 9.87 -16.04 -9.03
N ASP A 113 11.08 -15.57 -9.31
CA ASP A 113 12.29 -16.41 -9.39
C ASP A 113 12.57 -17.21 -8.11
N ASP A 114 12.39 -16.59 -6.94
CA ASP A 114 12.64 -17.22 -5.65
C ASP A 114 11.53 -18.22 -5.28
N ALA A 115 10.29 -17.92 -5.66
CA ALA A 115 9.16 -18.83 -5.52
C ALA A 115 9.35 -20.10 -6.38
N LEU A 116 9.77 -19.93 -7.64
CA LEU A 116 10.04 -21.05 -8.56
C LEU A 116 11.22 -21.91 -8.11
N LYS A 117 12.25 -21.32 -7.50
CA LYS A 117 13.41 -22.03 -6.96
C LYS A 117 13.15 -22.68 -5.59
N GLY A 118 11.94 -22.55 -5.02
CA GLY A 118 11.61 -23.04 -3.68
C GLY A 118 12.46 -22.43 -2.57
N ARG A 119 13.03 -21.25 -2.81
CA ARG A 119 13.90 -20.54 -1.85
C ARG A 119 13.12 -19.72 -0.84
N TRP A 120 11.82 -19.53 -1.07
CA TRP A 120 10.98 -18.89 -0.08
C TRP A 120 10.84 -19.73 1.19
N ARG A 121 11.27 -19.15 2.30
CA ARG A 121 10.88 -19.61 3.63
C ARG A 121 10.05 -18.49 4.24
N PRO A 122 8.76 -18.70 4.51
CA PRO A 122 7.97 -17.69 5.19
C PRO A 122 8.65 -17.40 6.53
N ARG A 123 9.07 -16.15 6.74
CA ARG A 123 9.33 -15.66 8.09
C ARG A 123 7.99 -15.33 8.74
N TYR A 124 7.16 -16.34 8.98
CA TYR A 124 6.13 -16.20 9.99
C TYR A 124 6.83 -16.07 11.33
N ARG A 125 7.09 -14.84 11.77
CA ARG A 125 7.24 -14.59 13.20
C ARG A 125 5.84 -14.77 13.77
N SER A 126 5.54 -15.98 14.26
CA SER A 126 4.28 -16.22 14.95
C SER A 126 4.22 -15.27 16.14
N HIS A 127 3.31 -14.31 16.08
CA HIS A 127 2.85 -13.55 17.24
C HIS A 127 1.53 -14.12 17.74
N TYR A 128 1.49 -15.44 17.87
CA TYR A 128 0.56 -16.12 18.76
C TYR A 128 1.38 -16.93 19.75
N GLY A 129 1.86 -16.21 20.76
CA GLY A 129 2.13 -16.82 22.05
C GLY A 129 0.81 -17.05 22.75
N ARG A 130 0.54 -18.30 23.11
CA ARG A 130 0.04 -18.73 24.41
C ARG A 130 0.29 -20.22 24.59
#